data_AF-A0A8T5PTN1-F1
#
_entry.id   AF-A0A8T5PTN1-F1
#
_cell.length_a   1.000
_cell.length_b   1.000
_cell.length_c   1.000
_cell.angle_alpha   90.00
_cell.angle_beta   90.00
_cell.angle_gamma   90.00
#
_symmetry.space_group_name_H-M   'P 1'
#
loop_
_entity.id
_entity.type
_entity.pdbx_description
1 polymer ?
#
loop_
_entity_poly.entity_id
_entity_poly.type
_entity_poly.pdbx_seq_one_letter_code
_entity_poly.pdbx_strand_id
1 'polypeptide(L)' 'KSFNSKKAIEDCLADEIINAYNLSQSSVAISKKLELERQADASR' A
#
# COMPACT_ATOMS: atom_id res chain seq x y z
N LYS A 1 -9.04 -0.86 -3.35
CA LYS A 1 -9.76 -0.94 -2.05
C LYS A 1 -11.24 -0.56 -2.18
N SER A 2 -11.63 0.33 -3.10
CA SER A 2 -13.02 0.71 -3.37
C SER A 2 -13.75 -0.23 -4.35
N PHE A 3 -13.03 -0.84 -5.30
CA PHE A 3 -13.66 -1.78 -6.24
C PHE A 3 -14.29 -2.98 -5.50
N ASN A 4 -15.56 -3.27 -5.82
CA ASN A 4 -16.39 -4.30 -5.17
C ASN A 4 -16.54 -4.11 -3.64
N SER A 5 -16.37 -2.89 -3.14
CA SER A 5 -16.54 -2.51 -1.74
C SER A 5 -17.66 -1.48 -1.60
N LYS A 6 -18.28 -1.41 -0.42
CA LYS A 6 -19.21 -0.33 -0.06
C LYS A 6 -18.48 0.96 0.34
N LYS A 7 -17.15 0.94 0.45
CA LYS A 7 -16.34 2.12 0.77
C LYS A 7 -16.23 3.05 -0.43
N ALA A 8 -16.44 4.34 -0.18
CA ALA A 8 -16.25 5.37 -1.18
C ALA A 8 -14.78 5.44 -1.62
N ILE A 9 -14.53 5.92 -2.83
CA ILE A 9 -13.17 5.93 -3.40
C ILE A 9 -12.29 6.98 -2.73
N GLU A 10 -12.89 8.11 -2.35
CA GLU A 10 -12.29 9.20 -1.60
C GLU A 10 -11.78 8.72 -0.23
N ASP A 11 -12.58 7.94 0.51
CA ASP A 11 -12.18 7.37 1.80
C ASP A 11 -11.02 6.40 1.61
N CYS A 12 -11.11 5.53 0.59
CA CYS A 12 -10.05 4.58 0.28
C CYS A 12 -8.74 5.27 -0.08
N LEU A 13 -8.81 6.40 -0.79
CA LEU A 13 -7.64 7.17 -1.20
C LEU A 13 -7.04 7.92 0.00
N ALA A 14 -7.85 8.56 0.82
CA ALA A 14 -7.40 9.24 2.03
C ALA A 14 -6.71 8.24 2.99
N ASP A 15 -7.33 7.08 3.23
CA ASP A 15 -6.75 5.99 4.01
C ASP A 15 -5.41 5.55 3.41
N GLU A 16 -5.31 5.41 2.09
CA GLU A 16 -4.08 4.96 1.44
C GLU A 16 -2.94 5.98 1.59
N ILE A 17 -3.23 7.28 1.44
CA ILE A 17 -2.25 8.37 1.59
C ILE A 17 -1.73 8.41 3.04
N ILE A 18 -2.62 8.36 4.03
CA ILE A 18 -2.24 8.40 5.44
C ILE A 18 -1.39 7.18 5.81
N ASN A 19 -1.81 5.99 5.36
CA ASN A 19 -1.05 4.76 5.62
C ASN A 19 0.32 4.76 4.94
N ALA A 20 0.42 5.31 3.72
CA ALA A 20 1.69 5.44 3.03
C ALA A 20 2.64 6.41 3.74
N TYR A 21 2.13 7.56 4.20
CA TYR A 21 2.90 8.52 4.99
C TYR A 21 3.47 7.91 6.27
N ASN A 22 2.67 7.09 6.97
CA ASN A 22 3.09 6.42 8.19
C ASN A 22 4.00 5.18 7.95
N LEU A 23 4.41 4.90 6.71
CA LEU A 23 5.14 3.69 6.33
C LEU A 23 4.44 2.38 6.79
N SER A 24 3.11 2.40 6.88
CA SER A 24 2.33 1.26 7.31
C SER A 24 2.28 0.19 6.21
N GLN A 25 2.46 -1.07 6.59
CA GLN A 25 2.23 -2.22 5.69
C GLN A 25 0.76 -2.33 5.21
N SER A 26 -0.16 -1.61 5.84
CA SER A 26 -1.55 -1.50 5.35
C SER A 26 -1.66 -0.72 4.04
N SER A 27 -0.64 0.06 3.66
CA SER A 27 -0.54 0.67 2.33
C SER A 27 -0.05 -0.35 1.31
N VAL A 28 -0.75 -0.43 0.19
CA VAL A 28 -0.37 -1.27 -0.95
C VAL A 28 0.96 -0.79 -1.53
N ALA A 29 1.16 0.52 -1.61
CA ALA A 29 2.39 1.11 -2.13
C ALA A 29 3.62 0.72 -1.28
N ILE A 30 3.52 0.85 0.05
CA ILE A 30 4.60 0.48 0.97
C ILE A 30 4.86 -1.03 0.93
N SER A 31 3.80 -1.84 1.01
CA SER A 31 3.93 -3.29 0.96
C SER A 31 4.62 -3.76 -0.32
N LYS A 32 4.24 -3.20 -1.49
CA LYS A 32 4.83 -3.60 -2.76
C LYS A 32 6.28 -3.13 -2.92
N LYS A 33 6.60 -1.92 -2.45
CA LYS A 33 7.98 -1.42 -2.42
C LYS A 33 8.88 -2.37 -1.63
N LEU A 34 8.51 -2.71 -0.40
CA LEU A 34 9.31 -3.57 0.47
C LEU A 34 9.45 -5.01 -0.06
N GLU A 35 8.39 -5.52 -0.71
CA GLU A 35 8.46 -6.83 -1.38
C GLU A 35 9.50 -6.82 -2.50
N LEU A 36 9.51 -5.80 -3.35
CA LEU A 36 10.45 -5.66 -4.46
C LEU A 36 11.90 -5.49 -3.98
N GLU A 37 12.12 -4.64 -2.96
CA GLU A 37 13.45 -4.45 -2.36
C GLU A 37 13.99 -5.78 -1.81
N ARG A 38 13.15 -6.56 -1.13
CA ARG A 38 13.53 -7.87 -0.60
C ARG A 38 13.88 -8.87 -1.70
N GLN A 39 13.08 -8.91 -2.78
CA GLN A 39 13.35 -9.78 -3.92
C GLN A 39 14.66 -9.40 -4.63
N ALA A 40 14.92 -8.10 -4.78
CA ALA A 40 16.16 -7.60 -5.36
C ALA A 40 17.38 -7.97 -4.50
N ASP A 41 17.29 -7.79 -3.18
CA ASP A 41 18.36 -8.18 -2.25
C ASP A 41 18.62 -9.69 -2.25
N ALA A 42 17.57 -10.51 -2.37
CA ALA A 42 17.69 -11.98 -2.43
C ALA A 42 18.25 -12.50 -3.76
N SER A 43 18.20 -11.70 -4.82
CA SER A 43 18.68 -12.06 -6.17
C SER A 43 20.13 -11.60 -6.43
N ARG A 44 20.82 -11.14 -5.38
CA ARG A 44 22.18 -10.62 -5.40
C ARG A 44 23.19 -11.67 -4.93
#